data_AF-A0A2H0M4F5-F1
#
_entry.id   AF-A0A2H0M4F5-F1
#
_cell.length_a   1.000
_cell.length_b   1.000
_cell.length_c   1.000
_cell.angle_alpha   90.00
_cell.angle_beta   90.00
_cell.angle_gamma   90.00
#
_symmetry.space_group_name_H-M   'P 1'
#
loop_
_entity.id
_entity.type
_entity.pdbx_description
1 polymer ?
#
loop_
_entity_poly.entity_id
_entity_poly.type
_entity_poly.pdbx_seq_one_letter_code
_entity_poly.pdbx_strand_id
1 'polypeptide(L)'
;MLGVELNKNATGKSKDLKKLHKTLKSGIREKRINASESEIQNTVRLVGKLIEIAGYFSDSRKMRNRIGLSLLQKPIRIIAPVCPDYGHQDGKYIFGSVEGGISLLALKHIEFLQEVSSIIPGARITLIVADQEALDDDICRSVNKDSSQFRELILQTKNAIGEKVSSKGWEVDLMTSFMPALLDEETRYAREIGDDPNLMTRITSETISRTDMYLKIKSGMTECQMKERTIKTAAQYLAFGKFAEENSMIICNHTTVNLSWYLKSNAAILHNPVEVY
;
A
#
# COMPACT_ATOMS: atom_id res chain seq x y z
N MET A 1 -5.39 42.58 13.98
CA MET A 1 -6.29 41.54 14.53
C MET A 1 -6.03 40.21 13.80
N LEU A 2 -4.98 39.47 14.16
CA LEU A 2 -4.64 38.15 13.56
C LEU A 2 -4.41 37.07 14.63
N GLY A 3 -5.04 37.22 15.81
CA GLY A 3 -4.75 36.41 17.00
C GLY A 3 -5.79 35.35 17.39
N VAL A 4 -6.81 35.06 16.56
CA VAL A 4 -7.98 34.28 17.01
C VAL A 4 -8.18 32.93 16.30
N GLU A 5 -7.46 32.62 15.21
CA GLU A 5 -7.70 31.36 14.46
C GLU A 5 -6.88 30.14 14.93
N LEU A 6 -5.83 30.31 15.74
CA LEU A 6 -5.00 29.18 16.18
C LEU A 6 -5.66 28.30 17.26
N ASN A 7 -6.67 28.80 17.99
CA ASN A 7 -7.27 28.07 19.11
C ASN A 7 -8.37 27.07 18.71
N LYS A 8 -8.95 27.17 17.50
CA LYS A 8 -9.98 26.22 17.06
C LYS A 8 -9.41 24.86 16.65
N ASN A 9 -8.18 24.81 16.13
CA ASN A 9 -7.56 23.56 15.69
C ASN A 9 -7.10 22.64 16.85
N ALA A 10 -6.68 23.22 17.98
CA ALA A 10 -6.22 22.43 19.13
C ALA A 10 -7.35 21.64 19.81
N THR A 11 -8.54 22.23 19.91
CA THR A 11 -9.69 21.60 20.59
C THR A 11 -10.28 20.43 19.78
N GLY A 12 -10.25 20.50 18.44
CA GLY A 12 -10.67 19.42 17.55
C GLY A 12 -9.79 18.18 17.68
N LYS A 13 -8.45 18.36 17.63
CA LYS A 13 -7.48 17.26 17.76
C LYS A 13 -7.62 16.51 19.09
N SER A 14 -7.85 17.21 20.20
CA SER A 14 -8.01 16.58 21.52
C SER A 14 -9.26 15.67 21.60
N LYS A 15 -10.39 16.09 21.03
CA LYS A 15 -11.62 15.29 21.00
C LYS A 15 -11.45 14.01 20.18
N ASP A 16 -10.74 14.11 19.07
CA ASP A 16 -10.46 12.98 18.17
C ASP A 16 -9.58 11.91 18.84
N LEU A 17 -8.53 12.31 19.54
CA LEU A 17 -7.64 11.36 20.25
C LEU A 17 -8.38 10.64 21.38
N LYS A 18 -9.24 11.33 22.14
CA LYS A 18 -10.09 10.71 23.16
C LYS A 18 -11.04 9.67 22.55
N LYS A 19 -11.59 9.97 21.37
CA LYS A 19 -12.46 9.03 20.66
C LYS A 19 -11.70 7.82 20.15
N LEU A 20 -10.51 8.01 19.59
CA LEU A 20 -9.62 6.92 19.16
C LEU A 20 -9.24 6.02 20.34
N HIS A 21 -8.90 6.61 21.49
CA HIS A 21 -8.60 5.85 22.71
C HIS A 21 -9.76 4.92 23.12
N LYS A 22 -11.00 5.43 23.09
CA LYS A 22 -12.20 4.64 23.38
C LYS A 22 -12.40 3.51 22.36
N THR A 23 -12.26 3.78 21.06
CA THR A 23 -12.43 2.74 20.04
C THR A 23 -11.33 1.68 20.08
N LEU A 24 -10.09 2.07 20.38
CA LEU A 24 -8.98 1.13 20.56
C LEU A 24 -9.24 0.20 21.74
N LYS A 25 -9.69 0.70 22.90
CA LYS A 25 -10.08 -0.17 24.04
C LYS A 25 -11.12 -1.22 23.65
N SER A 26 -12.11 -0.83 22.86
CA SER A 26 -13.12 -1.77 22.34
C SER A 26 -12.50 -2.84 21.43
N GLY A 27 -11.67 -2.43 20.47
CA GLY A 27 -11.02 -3.36 19.54
C GLY A 27 -9.98 -4.28 20.21
N ILE A 28 -9.29 -3.80 21.24
CA ILE A 28 -8.37 -4.58 22.08
C ILE A 28 -9.14 -5.72 22.78
N ARG A 29 -10.31 -5.41 23.36
CA ARG A 29 -11.17 -6.42 24.00
C ARG A 29 -11.67 -7.45 23.00
N GLU A 30 -12.11 -7.01 21.82
CA GLU A 30 -12.60 -7.88 20.75
C GLU A 30 -11.49 -8.81 20.23
N LYS A 31 -10.30 -8.27 19.96
CA LYS A 31 -9.13 -9.02 19.47
C LYS A 31 -8.30 -9.69 20.56
N ARG A 32 -8.70 -9.58 21.83
CA ARG A 32 -7.99 -10.13 23.01
C ARG A 32 -6.52 -9.74 23.08
N ILE A 33 -6.20 -8.49 22.72
CA ILE A 33 -4.83 -7.97 22.78
C ILE A 33 -4.49 -7.65 24.24
N ASN A 34 -3.36 -8.13 24.74
CA ASN A 34 -2.87 -7.74 26.06
C ASN A 34 -2.10 -6.42 25.95
N ALA A 35 -2.73 -5.31 26.33
CA ALA A 35 -2.13 -3.99 26.32
C ALA A 35 -2.49 -3.22 27.59
N SER A 36 -1.48 -2.68 28.26
CA SER A 36 -1.64 -1.78 29.39
C SER A 36 -2.22 -0.43 28.96
N GLU A 37 -2.78 0.32 29.91
CA GLU A 37 -3.28 1.68 29.65
C GLU A 37 -2.18 2.59 29.05
N SER A 38 -0.95 2.43 29.54
CA SER A 38 0.20 3.22 29.07
C SER A 38 0.53 2.94 27.59
N GLU A 39 0.44 1.68 27.16
CA GLU A 39 0.67 1.27 25.77
C GLU A 39 -0.43 1.79 24.85
N ILE A 40 -1.68 1.79 25.32
CA ILE A 40 -2.82 2.34 24.57
C ILE A 40 -2.64 3.85 24.38
N GLN A 41 -2.29 4.59 25.44
CA GLN A 41 -2.04 6.04 25.36
C GLN A 41 -0.86 6.37 24.43
N ASN A 42 0.24 5.62 24.53
CA ASN A 42 1.37 5.78 23.63
C ASN A 42 0.96 5.51 22.16
N THR A 43 0.18 4.45 21.93
CA THR A 43 -0.33 4.10 20.60
C THR A 43 -1.20 5.22 20.02
N VAL A 44 -2.12 5.80 20.81
CA VAL A 44 -2.94 6.94 20.37
C VAL A 44 -2.07 8.12 19.94
N ARG A 45 -1.00 8.42 20.70
CA ARG A 45 -0.04 9.47 20.34
C ARG A 45 0.70 9.15 19.04
N LEU A 46 1.16 7.91 18.86
CA LEU A 46 1.85 7.46 17.64
C LEU A 46 0.93 7.55 16.42
N VAL A 47 -0.32 7.09 16.52
CA VAL A 47 -1.31 7.25 15.44
C VAL A 47 -1.50 8.72 15.12
N GLY A 48 -1.63 9.60 16.12
CA GLY A 48 -1.74 11.04 15.90
C GLY A 48 -0.60 11.60 15.04
N LYS A 49 0.65 11.24 15.37
CA LYS A 49 1.84 11.66 14.59
C LYS A 49 1.89 11.07 13.18
N LEU A 50 1.56 9.78 13.03
CA LEU A 50 1.56 9.12 11.71
C LEU A 50 0.54 9.76 10.76
N ILE A 51 -0.63 10.16 11.27
CA ILE A 51 -1.67 10.81 10.47
C ILE A 51 -1.27 12.22 10.04
N GLU A 52 -0.39 12.91 10.77
CA GLU A 52 0.08 14.24 10.38
C GLU A 52 0.96 14.21 9.11
N ILE A 53 1.59 13.08 8.81
CA ILE A 53 2.42 12.90 7.60
C ILE A 53 1.74 12.06 6.52
N ALA A 54 0.73 11.25 6.89
CA ALA A 54 0.02 10.40 5.94
C ALA A 54 -1.06 11.17 5.15
N GLY A 55 -1.38 10.68 3.96
CA GLY A 55 -2.47 11.24 3.16
C GLY A 55 -3.87 10.89 3.70
N TYR A 56 -4.89 11.52 3.10
CA TYR A 56 -6.28 11.49 3.56
C TYR A 56 -6.87 10.09 3.80
N PHE A 57 -6.43 9.07 3.05
CA PHE A 57 -6.94 7.72 3.17
C PHE A 57 -6.66 7.07 4.55
N SER A 58 -5.55 7.45 5.19
CA SER A 58 -5.26 7.04 6.58
C SER A 58 -6.09 7.81 7.61
N ASP A 59 -6.64 8.95 7.23
CA ASP A 59 -7.26 9.92 8.14
C ASP A 59 -8.75 9.68 8.42
N SER A 60 -9.18 8.41 8.41
CA SER A 60 -10.53 8.04 8.82
C SER A 60 -10.52 7.40 10.21
N ARG A 61 -11.60 7.56 10.98
CA ARG A 61 -11.72 6.89 12.30
C ARG A 61 -11.49 5.38 12.22
N LYS A 62 -12.02 4.75 11.17
CA LYS A 62 -11.86 3.31 10.93
C LYS A 62 -10.39 2.96 10.70
N MET A 63 -9.69 3.73 9.87
CA MET A 63 -8.29 3.46 9.55
C MET A 63 -7.36 3.77 10.72
N ARG A 64 -7.54 4.92 11.40
CA ARG A 64 -6.83 5.25 12.66
C ARG A 64 -6.94 4.13 13.69
N ASN A 65 -8.13 3.52 13.83
CA ASN A 65 -8.34 2.38 14.72
C ASN A 65 -7.59 1.12 14.25
N ARG A 66 -7.61 0.80 12.95
CA ARG A 66 -6.87 -0.34 12.38
C ARG A 66 -5.36 -0.18 12.55
N ILE A 67 -4.82 1.01 12.30
CA ILE A 67 -3.41 1.35 12.53
C ILE A 67 -3.08 1.15 14.01
N GLY A 68 -3.85 1.74 14.93
CA GLY A 68 -3.58 1.61 16.36
C GLY A 68 -3.63 0.16 16.86
N LEU A 69 -4.58 -0.66 16.39
CA LEU A 69 -4.60 -2.09 16.73
C LEU A 69 -3.38 -2.84 16.20
N SER A 70 -2.87 -2.47 15.02
CA SER A 70 -1.67 -3.08 14.43
C SER A 70 -0.40 -2.64 15.17
N LEU A 71 -0.32 -1.40 15.64
CA LEU A 71 0.82 -0.89 16.43
C LEU A 71 0.95 -1.55 17.82
N LEU A 72 -0.15 -2.08 18.36
CA LEU A 72 -0.17 -2.85 19.61
C LEU A 72 0.31 -4.29 19.42
N GLN A 73 0.36 -4.80 18.18
CA GLN A 73 0.94 -6.10 17.87
C GLN A 73 2.46 -5.97 17.76
N LYS A 74 3.20 -6.83 18.47
CA LYS A 74 4.66 -6.82 18.49
C LYS A 74 5.23 -8.07 17.82
N PRO A 75 6.27 -7.96 16.97
CA PRO A 75 6.88 -6.71 16.48
C PRO A 75 5.93 -5.91 15.57
N ILE A 76 6.08 -4.58 15.50
CA ILE A 76 5.34 -3.76 14.53
C ILE A 76 5.89 -4.09 13.14
N ARG A 77 5.03 -4.47 12.19
CA ARG A 77 5.44 -4.81 10.82
C ARG A 77 4.78 -3.86 9.83
N ILE A 78 5.57 -3.30 8.94
CA ILE A 78 5.12 -2.45 7.84
C ILE A 78 5.59 -3.09 6.53
N ILE A 79 4.66 -3.24 5.59
CA ILE A 79 4.98 -3.68 4.24
C ILE A 79 4.72 -2.55 3.25
N ALA A 80 5.61 -2.38 2.28
CA ALA A 80 5.47 -1.37 1.24
C ALA A 80 5.58 -2.02 -0.15
N PRO A 81 4.45 -2.29 -0.82
CA PRO A 81 4.45 -2.75 -2.19
C PRO A 81 5.14 -1.75 -3.12
N VAL A 82 6.04 -2.22 -3.96
CA VAL A 82 6.73 -1.41 -4.97
C VAL A 82 6.67 -2.09 -6.33
N CYS A 83 6.60 -1.27 -7.37
CA CYS A 83 6.72 -1.72 -8.75
C CYS A 83 8.19 -2.02 -9.09
N PRO A 84 8.44 -2.81 -10.16
CA PRO A 84 9.72 -2.84 -10.86
C PRO A 84 10.19 -1.44 -11.28
N ASP A 85 11.46 -1.31 -11.64
CA ASP A 85 12.06 -0.04 -12.08
C ASP A 85 11.67 0.33 -13.51
N TYR A 86 10.38 0.64 -13.69
CA TYR A 86 9.85 1.14 -14.95
C TYR A 86 10.40 2.52 -15.26
N GLY A 87 10.64 2.76 -16.56
CA GLY A 87 10.94 4.10 -17.06
C GLY A 87 9.87 5.10 -16.64
N HIS A 88 10.31 6.32 -16.33
CA HIS A 88 9.45 7.41 -15.89
C HIS A 88 9.86 8.75 -16.50
N GLN A 89 8.89 9.65 -16.64
CA GLN A 89 9.09 11.03 -17.09
C GLN A 89 8.30 11.96 -16.18
N ASP A 90 8.91 13.07 -15.76
CA ASP A 90 8.28 14.08 -14.90
C ASP A 90 7.65 13.50 -13.61
N GLY A 91 8.30 12.48 -13.04
CA GLY A 91 7.84 11.80 -11.83
C GLY A 91 6.66 10.85 -12.03
N LYS A 92 6.36 10.43 -13.26
CA LYS A 92 5.29 9.48 -13.59
C LYS A 92 5.79 8.34 -14.46
N TYR A 93 5.26 7.13 -14.26
CA TYR A 93 5.60 5.98 -15.08
C TYR A 93 5.11 6.10 -16.52
N ILE A 94 5.97 5.67 -17.45
CA ILE A 94 5.68 5.62 -18.88
C ILE A 94 5.57 4.19 -19.43
N PHE A 95 6.00 3.16 -18.67
CA PHE A 95 5.89 1.73 -19.02
C PHE A 95 6.55 1.31 -20.35
N GLY A 96 7.42 2.15 -20.94
CA GLY A 96 8.15 1.86 -22.18
C GLY A 96 9.51 1.19 -22.00
N SER A 97 9.98 1.07 -20.76
CA SER A 97 11.21 0.36 -20.40
C SER A 97 11.11 -0.15 -18.97
N VAL A 98 11.93 -1.15 -18.67
CA VAL A 98 12.23 -1.56 -17.30
C VAL A 98 13.73 -1.75 -17.17
N GLU A 99 14.27 -1.27 -16.06
CA GLU A 99 15.68 -1.37 -15.70
C GLU A 99 15.82 -2.19 -14.42
N GLY A 100 17.06 -2.38 -13.95
CA GLY A 100 17.39 -3.12 -12.73
C GLY A 100 17.69 -2.23 -11.53
N GLY A 101 17.33 -0.94 -11.58
CA GLY A 101 17.66 0.05 -10.56
C GLY A 101 16.61 0.15 -9.45
N ILE A 102 16.61 1.29 -8.75
CA ILE A 102 15.66 1.58 -7.67
C ILE A 102 14.44 2.25 -8.29
N SER A 103 13.29 1.59 -8.25
CA SER A 103 12.06 2.15 -8.83
C SER A 103 11.67 3.49 -8.20
N LEU A 104 11.08 4.37 -9.02
CA LEU A 104 10.57 5.67 -8.58
C LEU A 104 9.69 5.55 -7.33
N LEU A 105 8.78 4.58 -7.33
CA LEU A 105 7.89 4.35 -6.19
C LEU A 105 8.66 3.86 -4.95
N ALA A 106 9.68 3.02 -5.12
CA ALA A 106 10.53 2.60 -4.00
C ALA A 106 11.26 3.79 -3.37
N LEU A 107 11.81 4.71 -4.17
CA LEU A 107 12.42 5.95 -3.66
C LEU A 107 11.43 6.76 -2.82
N LYS A 108 10.21 6.96 -3.33
CA LYS A 108 9.17 7.70 -2.61
C LYS A 108 8.70 7.00 -1.34
N HIS A 109 8.62 5.67 -1.34
CA HIS A 109 8.33 4.92 -0.13
C HIS A 109 9.48 5.00 0.88
N ILE A 110 10.74 4.93 0.44
CA ILE A 110 11.90 5.02 1.33
C ILE A 110 11.94 6.37 2.05
N GLU A 111 11.69 7.48 1.34
CA GLU A 111 11.61 8.83 1.92
C GLU A 111 10.55 8.87 3.02
N PHE A 112 9.32 8.49 2.70
CA PHE A 112 8.20 8.50 3.64
C PHE A 112 8.42 7.55 4.84
N LEU A 113 8.94 6.34 4.59
CA LEU A 113 9.18 5.34 5.63
C LEU A 113 10.31 5.73 6.59
N GLN A 114 11.22 6.63 6.21
CA GLN A 114 12.20 7.19 7.13
C GLN A 114 11.53 8.08 8.18
N GLU A 115 10.58 8.93 7.75
CA GLU A 115 9.79 9.74 8.67
C GLU A 115 8.93 8.85 9.58
N VAL A 116 8.30 7.83 9.02
CA VAL A 116 7.54 6.83 9.79
C VAL A 116 8.44 6.14 10.82
N SER A 117 9.64 5.72 10.44
CA SER A 117 10.60 5.08 11.35
C SER A 117 11.06 6.01 12.48
N SER A 118 11.12 7.33 12.25
CA SER A 118 11.39 8.29 13.32
C SER A 118 10.26 8.35 14.36
N ILE A 119 9.02 8.09 13.95
CA ILE A 119 7.85 8.03 14.83
C ILE A 119 7.80 6.67 15.55
N ILE A 120 8.15 5.58 14.87
CA ILE A 120 8.13 4.20 15.39
C ILE A 120 9.48 3.48 15.14
N PRO A 121 10.54 3.80 15.93
CA PRO A 121 11.93 3.38 15.67
C PRO A 121 12.24 1.88 15.78
N GLY A 122 11.25 1.05 16.09
CA GLY A 122 11.39 -0.41 16.15
C GLY A 122 10.51 -1.16 15.14
N ALA A 123 9.93 -0.46 14.15
CA ALA A 123 9.13 -1.11 13.13
C ALA A 123 10.02 -1.95 12.19
N ARG A 124 9.60 -3.19 11.92
CA ARG A 124 10.18 -4.02 10.87
C ARG A 124 9.54 -3.63 9.55
N ILE A 125 10.34 -3.08 8.64
CA ILE A 125 9.88 -2.57 7.36
C ILE A 125 10.37 -3.51 6.26
N THR A 126 9.45 -3.98 5.42
CA THR A 126 9.75 -4.82 4.27
C THR A 126 9.20 -4.15 3.01
N LEU A 127 10.07 -3.82 2.05
CA LEU A 127 9.63 -3.42 0.71
C LEU A 127 9.42 -4.68 -0.13
N ILE A 128 8.27 -4.80 -0.81
CA ILE A 128 7.94 -6.01 -1.59
C ILE A 128 7.80 -5.67 -3.06
N VAL A 129 8.67 -6.22 -3.90
CA VAL A 129 8.75 -5.95 -5.34
C VAL A 129 7.81 -6.88 -6.10
N ALA A 130 6.92 -6.32 -6.92
CA ALA A 130 5.88 -7.04 -7.67
C ALA A 130 6.45 -7.93 -8.79
N ASP A 131 6.97 -9.10 -8.45
CA ASP A 131 7.62 -10.02 -9.40
C ASP A 131 6.65 -10.80 -10.29
N GLN A 132 5.38 -10.90 -9.87
CA GLN A 132 4.32 -11.48 -10.69
C GLN A 132 4.04 -10.69 -11.97
N GLU A 133 4.48 -9.43 -12.06
CA GLU A 133 4.33 -8.61 -13.28
C GLU A 133 5.14 -9.18 -14.45
N ALA A 134 6.19 -9.96 -14.20
CA ALA A 134 6.92 -10.70 -15.24
C ALA A 134 6.10 -11.82 -15.90
N LEU A 135 4.93 -12.17 -15.34
CA LEU A 135 4.00 -13.16 -15.91
C LEU A 135 2.93 -12.51 -16.81
N ASP A 136 2.94 -11.18 -16.96
CA ASP A 136 1.99 -10.46 -17.79
C ASP A 136 2.61 -10.15 -19.16
N ASP A 137 2.14 -10.86 -20.19
CA ASP A 137 2.63 -10.73 -21.57
C ASP A 137 2.48 -9.32 -22.14
N ASP A 138 1.43 -8.59 -21.74
CA ASP A 138 1.22 -7.22 -22.23
C ASP A 138 2.26 -6.26 -21.63
N ILE A 139 2.63 -6.42 -20.36
CA ILE A 139 3.74 -5.65 -19.76
C ILE A 139 5.06 -6.05 -20.40
N CYS A 140 5.36 -7.34 -20.49
CA CYS A 140 6.62 -7.85 -21.08
C CYS A 140 6.85 -7.23 -22.47
N ARG A 141 5.80 -7.22 -23.30
CA ARG A 141 5.84 -6.58 -24.62
C ARG A 141 6.02 -5.07 -24.55
N SER A 142 5.40 -4.37 -23.60
CA SER A 142 5.52 -2.90 -23.46
C SER A 142 6.94 -2.45 -23.16
N VAL A 143 7.68 -3.26 -22.39
CA VAL A 143 9.07 -2.98 -22.00
C VAL A 143 10.10 -3.68 -22.89
N ASN A 144 9.66 -4.35 -23.97
CA ASN A 144 10.47 -5.11 -24.91
C ASN A 144 11.41 -6.13 -24.22
N LYS A 145 10.83 -6.96 -23.35
CA LYS A 145 11.49 -8.06 -22.65
C LYS A 145 10.64 -9.33 -22.74
N ASP A 146 11.28 -10.49 -22.70
CA ASP A 146 10.56 -11.71 -22.33
C ASP A 146 10.41 -11.83 -20.79
N SER A 147 9.60 -12.79 -20.35
CA SER A 147 9.34 -13.03 -18.93
C SER A 147 10.61 -13.30 -18.11
N SER A 148 11.60 -14.01 -18.67
CA SER A 148 12.84 -14.35 -17.97
C SER A 148 13.72 -13.12 -17.81
N GLN A 149 13.91 -12.33 -18.88
CA GLN A 149 14.66 -11.08 -18.86
C GLN A 149 14.04 -10.08 -17.89
N PHE A 150 12.71 -9.96 -17.89
CA PHE A 150 12.01 -9.06 -16.99
C PHE A 150 12.16 -9.52 -15.53
N ARG A 151 12.03 -10.83 -15.25
CA ARG A 151 12.27 -11.38 -13.91
C ARG A 151 13.69 -11.10 -13.41
N GLU A 152 14.69 -11.18 -14.28
CA GLU A 152 16.08 -10.84 -13.91
C GLU A 152 16.21 -9.36 -13.51
N LEU A 153 15.59 -8.44 -14.27
CA LEU A 153 15.60 -7.01 -13.95
C LEU A 153 14.87 -6.73 -12.62
N ILE A 154 13.78 -7.44 -12.33
CA ILE A 154 13.10 -7.36 -11.02
C ILE A 154 14.02 -7.80 -9.88
N LEU A 155 14.82 -8.85 -10.07
CA LEU A 155 15.81 -9.28 -9.07
C LEU A 155 16.88 -8.22 -8.86
N GLN A 156 17.34 -7.58 -9.93
CA GLN A 156 18.26 -6.44 -9.84
C GLN A 156 17.63 -5.29 -9.06
N THR A 157 16.36 -4.94 -9.34
CA THR A 157 15.61 -3.94 -8.57
C THR A 157 15.52 -4.30 -7.08
N LYS A 158 15.19 -5.55 -6.74
CA LYS A 158 15.19 -6.03 -5.34
C LYS A 158 16.55 -5.79 -4.68
N ASN A 159 17.64 -6.14 -5.36
CA ASN A 159 19.00 -5.97 -4.82
C ASN A 159 19.37 -4.48 -4.65
N ALA A 160 19.09 -3.64 -5.66
CA ALA A 160 19.38 -2.21 -5.60
C ALA A 160 18.61 -1.51 -4.46
N ILE A 161 17.32 -1.85 -4.26
CA ILE A 161 16.55 -1.37 -3.11
C ILE A 161 17.17 -1.90 -1.81
N GLY A 162 17.53 -3.19 -1.77
CA GLY A 162 18.14 -3.86 -0.62
C GLY A 162 19.42 -3.15 -0.15
N GLU A 163 20.34 -2.87 -1.07
CA GLU A 163 21.56 -2.10 -0.79
C GLU A 163 21.24 -0.73 -0.20
N LYS A 164 20.28 0.00 -0.79
CA LYS A 164 19.86 1.34 -0.34
C LYS A 164 19.31 1.37 1.09
N VAL A 165 18.60 0.31 1.51
CA VAL A 165 17.91 0.27 2.81
C VAL A 165 18.62 -0.60 3.85
N SER A 166 19.65 -1.34 3.47
CA SER A 166 20.43 -2.25 4.34
C SER A 166 20.91 -1.59 5.64
N SER A 167 21.47 -0.38 5.55
CA SER A 167 21.96 0.40 6.70
C SER A 167 20.87 0.78 7.72
N LYS A 168 19.59 0.65 7.35
CA LYS A 168 18.43 0.93 8.21
C LYS A 168 17.87 -0.34 8.86
N GLY A 169 18.43 -1.51 8.52
CA GLY A 169 17.91 -2.81 8.96
C GLY A 169 16.54 -3.15 8.35
N TRP A 170 16.19 -2.57 7.20
CA TRP A 170 14.97 -2.90 6.48
C TRP A 170 15.21 -4.07 5.52
N GLU A 171 14.13 -4.77 5.21
CA GLU A 171 14.13 -5.94 4.34
C GLU A 171 13.55 -5.59 2.97
N VAL A 172 13.94 -6.36 1.96
CA VAL A 172 13.34 -6.31 0.62
C VAL A 172 13.09 -7.73 0.16
N ASP A 173 11.90 -7.99 -0.36
CA ASP A 173 11.57 -9.30 -0.91
C ASP A 173 10.77 -9.21 -2.21
N LEU A 174 10.64 -10.33 -2.90
CA LEU A 174 9.70 -10.49 -4.00
C LEU A 174 8.30 -10.73 -3.43
N MET A 175 7.31 -10.18 -4.11
CA MET A 175 5.92 -10.21 -3.70
C MET A 175 5.38 -11.65 -3.61
N THR A 176 5.72 -12.52 -4.57
CA THR A 176 5.34 -13.95 -4.55
C THR A 176 6.16 -14.78 -3.55
N SER A 177 7.37 -14.35 -3.18
CA SER A 177 8.14 -15.03 -2.13
C SER A 177 7.60 -14.66 -0.74
N PHE A 178 7.22 -13.40 -0.57
CA PHE A 178 6.65 -12.88 0.67
C PHE A 178 5.22 -13.40 0.93
N MET A 179 4.41 -13.52 -0.13
CA MET A 179 3.06 -14.10 -0.10
C MET A 179 2.96 -15.23 -1.15
N PRO A 180 3.38 -16.47 -0.80
CA PRO A 180 3.39 -17.60 -1.74
C PRO A 180 2.03 -17.91 -2.40
N ALA A 181 0.93 -17.70 -1.68
CA ALA A 181 -0.42 -17.94 -2.17
C ALA A 181 -0.99 -16.79 -3.01
N LEU A 182 -0.20 -15.76 -3.35
CA LEU A 182 -0.69 -14.55 -3.99
C LEU A 182 -1.46 -14.81 -5.29
N LEU A 183 -0.91 -15.63 -6.19
CA LEU A 183 -1.52 -15.87 -7.50
C LEU A 183 -2.84 -16.65 -7.41
N ASP A 184 -2.90 -17.61 -6.48
CA ASP A 184 -4.11 -18.39 -6.23
C ASP A 184 -5.21 -17.50 -5.62
N GLU A 185 -4.85 -16.67 -4.64
CA GLU A 185 -5.76 -15.73 -3.98
C GLU A 185 -6.22 -14.62 -4.92
N GLU A 186 -5.33 -14.09 -5.76
CA GLU A 186 -5.67 -13.16 -6.83
C GLU A 186 -6.70 -13.78 -7.78
N THR A 187 -6.46 -15.01 -8.25
CA THR A 187 -7.38 -15.71 -9.16
C THR A 187 -8.75 -15.91 -8.52
N ARG A 188 -8.77 -16.33 -7.24
CA ARG A 188 -10.01 -16.51 -6.48
C ARG A 188 -10.78 -15.20 -6.33
N TYR A 189 -10.12 -14.13 -5.88
CA TYR A 189 -10.75 -12.82 -5.70
C TYR A 189 -11.14 -12.16 -7.01
N ALA A 190 -10.40 -12.38 -8.10
CA ALA A 190 -10.76 -11.87 -9.42
C ALA A 190 -12.09 -12.46 -9.90
N ARG A 191 -12.30 -13.77 -9.67
CA ARG A 191 -13.59 -14.43 -9.95
C ARG A 191 -14.71 -13.85 -9.08
N GLU A 192 -14.50 -13.76 -7.77
CA GLU A 192 -15.50 -13.19 -6.84
C GLU A 192 -15.89 -11.75 -7.22
N ILE A 193 -14.92 -10.91 -7.60
CA ILE A 193 -15.16 -9.53 -8.01
C ILE A 193 -15.87 -9.47 -9.37
N GLY A 194 -15.47 -10.31 -10.33
CA GLY A 194 -16.08 -10.37 -11.65
C GLY A 194 -17.52 -10.89 -11.64
N ASP A 195 -17.84 -11.76 -10.68
CA ASP A 195 -19.17 -12.37 -10.53
C ASP A 195 -20.14 -11.52 -9.68
N ASP A 196 -19.67 -10.49 -8.94
CA ASP A 196 -20.52 -9.62 -8.11
C ASP A 196 -21.04 -8.39 -8.89
N PRO A 197 -22.34 -8.35 -9.25
CA PRO A 197 -22.91 -7.23 -10.02
C PRO A 197 -22.79 -5.88 -9.29
N ASN A 198 -22.73 -5.89 -7.96
CA ASN A 198 -22.62 -4.66 -7.17
C ASN A 198 -21.22 -4.03 -7.27
N LEU A 199 -20.20 -4.82 -7.60
CA LEU A 199 -18.83 -4.33 -7.78
C LEU A 199 -18.57 -3.88 -9.22
N MET A 200 -19.36 -4.34 -10.18
CA MET A 200 -19.12 -4.05 -11.60
C MET A 200 -19.20 -2.56 -11.94
N THR A 201 -20.14 -1.81 -11.37
CA THR A 201 -20.21 -0.34 -11.57
C THR A 201 -18.93 0.35 -11.11
N ARG A 202 -18.37 -0.10 -9.99
CA ARG A 202 -17.11 0.42 -9.46
C ARG A 202 -15.93 0.04 -10.36
N ILE A 203 -15.86 -1.21 -10.79
CA ILE A 203 -14.83 -1.70 -11.71
C ILE A 203 -14.84 -0.89 -13.02
N THR A 204 -16.02 -0.60 -13.58
CA THR A 204 -16.13 0.25 -14.78
C THR A 204 -15.58 1.65 -14.52
N SER A 205 -15.96 2.29 -13.40
CA SER A 205 -15.45 3.62 -13.05
C SER A 205 -13.92 3.62 -12.86
N GLU A 206 -13.37 2.63 -12.17
CA GLU A 206 -11.92 2.51 -11.96
C GLU A 206 -11.18 2.21 -13.26
N THR A 207 -11.80 1.45 -14.18
CA THR A 207 -11.26 1.18 -15.51
C THR A 207 -11.15 2.47 -16.32
N ILE A 208 -12.21 3.30 -16.32
CA ILE A 208 -12.21 4.60 -17.00
C ILE A 208 -11.08 5.48 -16.45
N SER A 209 -10.94 5.57 -15.12
CA SER A 209 -9.88 6.38 -14.48
C SER A 209 -8.45 5.87 -14.76
N ARG A 210 -8.28 4.63 -15.24
CA ARG A 210 -6.99 4.01 -15.55
C ARG A 210 -6.71 3.89 -17.05
N THR A 211 -7.60 4.40 -17.90
CA THR A 211 -7.51 4.27 -19.37
C THR A 211 -6.14 4.71 -19.89
N ASP A 212 -5.68 5.89 -19.51
CA ASP A 212 -4.39 6.44 -19.96
C ASP A 212 -3.22 5.54 -19.56
N MET A 213 -3.23 5.01 -18.35
CA MET A 213 -2.20 4.09 -17.87
C MET A 213 -2.21 2.78 -18.66
N TYR A 214 -3.38 2.21 -18.96
CA TYR A 214 -3.48 1.00 -19.76
C TYR A 214 -3.03 1.20 -21.21
N LEU A 215 -3.31 2.36 -21.79
CA LEU A 215 -2.84 2.71 -23.13
C LEU A 215 -1.32 2.92 -23.20
N LYS A 216 -0.67 3.36 -22.11
CA LYS A 216 0.80 3.38 -21.99
C LYS A 216 1.41 1.97 -21.97
N ILE A 217 0.71 0.99 -21.38
CA ILE A 217 1.15 -0.41 -21.36
C ILE A 217 0.94 -1.06 -22.74
N LYS A 218 -0.23 -0.89 -23.35
CA LYS A 218 -0.52 -1.47 -24.66
C LYS A 218 -1.42 -0.55 -25.47
N SER A 219 -0.86 0.01 -26.55
CA SER A 219 -1.63 0.75 -27.53
C SER A 219 -2.70 -0.17 -28.15
N GLY A 220 -3.96 0.19 -28.01
CA GLY A 220 -5.09 -0.57 -28.56
C GLY A 220 -5.66 -1.64 -27.62
N MET A 221 -5.40 -1.59 -26.31
CA MET A 221 -6.12 -2.43 -25.35
C MET A 221 -7.64 -2.18 -25.45
N THR A 222 -8.43 -3.24 -25.51
CA THR A 222 -9.90 -3.14 -25.56
C THR A 222 -10.48 -2.82 -24.18
N GLU A 223 -11.70 -2.29 -24.12
CA GLU A 223 -12.39 -2.07 -22.84
C GLU A 223 -12.49 -3.35 -21.99
N CYS A 224 -12.75 -4.49 -22.64
CA CYS A 224 -12.80 -5.80 -21.97
C CYS A 224 -11.46 -6.15 -21.31
N GLN A 225 -10.36 -5.98 -22.04
CA GLN A 225 -9.01 -6.23 -21.52
C GLN A 225 -8.65 -5.26 -20.37
N MET A 226 -8.96 -3.97 -20.53
CA MET A 226 -8.75 -2.98 -19.47
C MET A 226 -9.53 -3.34 -18.20
N LYS A 227 -10.78 -3.79 -18.37
CA LYS A 227 -11.67 -4.21 -17.28
C LYS A 227 -11.15 -5.45 -16.56
N GLU A 228 -10.75 -6.48 -17.31
CA GLU A 228 -10.11 -7.69 -16.75
C GLU A 228 -8.87 -7.33 -15.92
N ARG A 229 -8.05 -6.40 -16.42
CA ARG A 229 -6.86 -5.92 -15.72
C ARG A 229 -7.19 -5.13 -14.45
N THR A 230 -8.28 -4.35 -14.48
CA THR A 230 -8.81 -3.65 -13.30
C THR A 230 -9.27 -4.65 -12.24
N ILE A 231 -10.01 -5.69 -12.64
CA ILE A 231 -10.45 -6.77 -11.74
C ILE A 231 -9.25 -7.49 -11.12
N LYS A 232 -8.25 -7.86 -11.94
CA LYS A 232 -7.02 -8.50 -11.45
C LYS A 232 -6.28 -7.63 -10.44
N THR A 233 -6.13 -6.33 -10.72
CA THR A 233 -5.50 -5.40 -9.76
C THR A 233 -6.32 -5.27 -8.48
N ALA A 234 -7.65 -5.16 -8.58
CA ALA A 234 -8.54 -5.10 -7.42
C ALA A 234 -8.38 -6.35 -6.53
N ALA A 235 -8.30 -7.52 -7.17
CA ALA A 235 -8.08 -8.80 -6.53
C ALA A 235 -6.73 -8.85 -5.80
N GLN A 236 -5.65 -8.35 -6.41
CA GLN A 236 -4.34 -8.22 -5.74
C GLN A 236 -4.42 -7.37 -4.48
N TYR A 237 -5.08 -6.20 -4.53
CA TYR A 237 -5.22 -5.34 -3.35
C TYR A 237 -6.04 -6.01 -2.25
N LEU A 238 -7.09 -6.76 -2.61
CA LEU A 238 -7.88 -7.51 -1.66
C LEU A 238 -7.07 -8.65 -1.02
N ALA A 239 -6.35 -9.43 -1.84
CA ALA A 239 -5.48 -10.51 -1.39
C ALA A 239 -4.40 -9.99 -0.43
N PHE A 240 -3.68 -8.94 -0.81
CA PHE A 240 -2.69 -8.28 0.05
C PHE A 240 -3.30 -7.72 1.33
N GLY A 241 -4.47 -7.09 1.24
CA GLY A 241 -5.18 -6.58 2.40
C GLY A 241 -5.53 -7.69 3.40
N LYS A 242 -5.99 -8.84 2.91
CA LYS A 242 -6.33 -9.99 3.76
C LYS A 242 -5.10 -10.60 4.41
N PHE A 243 -4.06 -10.82 3.62
CA PHE A 243 -2.78 -11.29 4.12
C PHE A 243 -2.21 -10.36 5.21
N ALA A 244 -2.23 -9.05 4.99
CA ALA A 244 -1.75 -8.07 5.97
C ALA A 244 -2.61 -8.04 7.24
N GLU A 245 -3.94 -8.14 7.11
CA GLU A 245 -4.87 -8.22 8.24
C GLU A 245 -4.57 -9.43 9.13
N GLU A 246 -4.43 -10.62 8.53
CA GLU A 246 -4.17 -11.89 9.22
C GLU A 246 -2.82 -11.88 9.95
N ASN A 247 -1.83 -11.21 9.36
CA ASN A 247 -0.49 -11.09 9.91
C ASN A 247 -0.27 -9.80 10.73
N SER A 248 -1.34 -9.05 11.03
CA SER A 248 -1.30 -7.79 11.80
C SER A 248 -0.27 -6.77 11.27
N MET A 249 -0.13 -6.67 9.96
CA MET A 249 0.78 -5.75 9.29
C MET A 249 0.09 -4.44 8.92
N ILE A 250 0.89 -3.37 8.82
CA ILE A 250 0.48 -2.09 8.24
C ILE A 250 0.97 -2.05 6.80
N ILE A 251 0.07 -1.80 5.84
CA ILE A 251 0.47 -1.57 4.44
C ILE A 251 0.77 -0.08 4.26
N CYS A 252 1.99 0.26 3.88
CA CYS A 252 2.34 1.57 3.37
C CYS A 252 2.14 1.56 1.85
N ASN A 253 1.15 2.31 1.35
CA ASN A 253 0.88 2.36 -0.09
C ASN A 253 0.64 3.81 -0.53
N HIS A 254 0.86 4.09 -1.81
CA HIS A 254 0.80 5.41 -2.41
C HIS A 254 -0.60 5.76 -2.93
N THR A 255 -0.78 7.00 -3.40
CA THR A 255 -2.04 7.44 -4.01
C THR A 255 -2.34 6.62 -5.25
N THR A 256 -3.43 5.86 -5.22
CA THR A 256 -3.95 5.10 -6.35
C THR A 256 -5.45 4.90 -6.22
N VAL A 257 -6.14 4.71 -7.34
CA VAL A 257 -7.59 4.42 -7.36
C VAL A 257 -7.93 3.13 -6.62
N ASN A 258 -6.97 2.23 -6.42
CA ASN A 258 -7.18 0.92 -5.81
C ASN A 258 -7.12 0.91 -4.28
N LEU A 259 -6.73 2.00 -3.61
CA LEU A 259 -6.60 2.01 -2.13
C LEU A 259 -7.87 1.57 -1.43
N SER A 260 -9.03 1.94 -1.98
CA SER A 260 -10.35 1.60 -1.45
C SER A 260 -10.64 0.09 -1.43
N TRP A 261 -9.94 -0.74 -2.22
CA TRP A 261 -10.02 -2.20 -2.10
C TRP A 261 -9.53 -2.72 -0.75
N TYR A 262 -8.54 -2.06 -0.13
CA TYR A 262 -8.15 -2.39 1.24
C TYR A 262 -9.26 -2.14 2.27
N LEU A 263 -10.29 -1.32 1.98
CA LEU A 263 -11.42 -1.14 2.90
C LEU A 263 -12.31 -2.38 2.99
N LYS A 264 -12.30 -3.22 1.95
CA LYS A 264 -12.94 -4.54 1.92
C LYS A 264 -12.15 -5.58 2.75
N SER A 265 -10.87 -5.33 3.00
CA SER A 265 -10.10 -5.99 4.07
C SER A 265 -10.20 -5.20 5.39
N ASN A 266 -9.74 -5.77 6.52
CA ASN A 266 -9.47 -4.99 7.73
C ASN A 266 -7.99 -4.62 7.93
N ALA A 267 -7.19 -4.63 6.86
CA ALA A 267 -5.82 -4.12 6.90
C ALA A 267 -5.74 -2.67 7.37
N ALA A 268 -4.69 -2.39 8.13
CA ALA A 268 -4.25 -1.04 8.43
C ALA A 268 -3.45 -0.46 7.27
N ILE A 269 -3.80 0.74 6.82
CA ILE A 269 -3.17 1.39 5.67
C ILE A 269 -2.57 2.72 6.09
N LEU A 270 -1.28 2.89 5.82
CA LEU A 270 -0.57 4.14 5.90
C LEU A 270 -0.39 4.69 4.49
N HIS A 271 -1.07 5.79 4.19
CA HIS A 271 -1.14 6.37 2.86
C HIS A 271 0.04 7.33 2.65
N ASN A 272 0.96 6.96 1.77
CA ASN A 272 2.01 7.84 1.26
C ASN A 272 1.40 8.76 0.19
N PRO A 273 1.25 10.09 0.41
CA PRO A 273 0.51 10.96 -0.49
C PRO A 273 1.31 11.36 -1.74
N VAL A 274 1.90 10.38 -2.43
CA VAL A 274 2.65 10.54 -3.68
C VAL A 274 1.86 9.94 -4.83
N GLU A 275 1.95 10.59 -5.99
CA GLU A 275 1.34 10.13 -7.24
C GLU A 275 2.46 9.80 -8.24
N VAL A 276 2.41 8.60 -8.83
CA VAL A 276 3.43 8.09 -9.76
C VAL A 276 2.84 7.61 -11.10
N TYR A 277 1.54 7.81 -11.32
CA TYR A 277 0.83 7.42 -12.54
C TYR A 277 0.31 8.62 -13.35
#